data_AF-A0A381ZLX6-F1
#
_entry.id   AF-A0A381ZLX6-F1
#
_cell.length_a   1.000
_cell.length_b   1.000
_cell.length_c   1.000
_cell.angle_alpha   90.00
_cell.angle_beta   90.00
_cell.angle_gamma   90.00
#
_symmetry.space_group_name_H-M   'P 1'
#
loop_
_entity.id
_entity.type
_entity.pdbx_description
1 polymer ?
#
loop_
_entity_poly.entity_id
_entity_poly.type
_entity_poly.pdbx_seq_one_letter_code
_entity_poly.pdbx_strand_id
1 'polypeptide(L)'
;IGFFRDAHEKQQPVIIGSLPGQPQHSADFRSGFNDPRHKESTQINDTGAKPYADNPDEVAEYGPYPLGALKVTSDEKKGKFSRFSGHTVGETDTSRLGRGATSETHAALVRRRKQKRTGIPTATRPHIPSVEDKSVLGTGIADPMVPWSEPPPKGLLKTASPYTSARYPNNHVFESESGHIMEVDDTPSGERLHREHMSGTFEEWHPTGDKMVKVVGSNYEIIAGSSNVLITGDVNLTIEGTKKELIKGDYILEVEGDYTRKIHKNERVKIGAGQSGGNLETEINGNYSYNINGAVKGRVGKDQDVTIFGNEQRTIEGYFRHSVTDAITQKSTTSSISWEAKTDISQTSVTGITSMKSGTKLNMKSVETMTIHTEANMAETAGTSWSETVGTTRVSTTGSTWDHTSGGDITIIGGDDIHLNP
;
A
#
# COMPACT_ATOMS: atom_id res chain seq x y z
N ILE A 1 -15.45 16.30 -58.19
CA ILE A 1 -15.20 17.13 -59.41
C ILE A 1 -14.40 16.29 -60.37
N GLY A 2 -14.73 16.23 -61.66
CA GLY A 2 -13.95 15.44 -62.61
C GLY A 2 -13.66 16.20 -63.89
N PHE A 3 -12.56 15.86 -64.54
CA PHE A 3 -12.24 16.31 -65.89
C PHE A 3 -11.80 15.11 -66.71
N PHE A 4 -12.06 15.17 -68.02
CA PHE A 4 -11.52 14.18 -68.96
C PHE A 4 -10.11 14.59 -69.33
N ARG A 5 -9.16 13.67 -69.25
CA ARG A 5 -7.78 13.92 -69.72
C ARG A 5 -7.73 14.12 -71.23
N ASP A 6 -8.72 13.58 -71.93
CA ASP A 6 -8.93 13.67 -73.37
C ASP A 6 -10.15 14.53 -73.68
N ALA A 7 -9.93 15.83 -73.89
CA ALA A 7 -11.03 16.80 -74.05
C ALA A 7 -11.98 16.50 -75.23
N HIS A 8 -11.48 15.85 -76.29
CA HIS A 8 -12.23 15.62 -77.52
C HIS A 8 -13.03 14.31 -77.50
N GLU A 9 -12.45 13.22 -77.00
CA GLU A 9 -13.06 11.87 -77.05
C GLU A 9 -13.79 11.51 -75.74
N LYS A 10 -13.48 12.18 -74.63
CA LYS A 10 -14.14 12.01 -73.32
C LYS A 10 -14.18 10.55 -72.84
N GLN A 11 -13.13 9.79 -73.11
CA GLN A 11 -13.01 8.39 -72.72
C GLN A 11 -12.19 8.18 -71.45
N GLN A 12 -11.41 9.18 -71.01
CA GLN A 12 -10.52 9.06 -69.86
C GLN A 12 -10.95 10.00 -68.73
N PRO A 13 -12.01 9.67 -67.99
CA PRO A 13 -12.43 10.46 -66.84
C PRO A 13 -11.39 10.35 -65.72
N VAL A 14 -10.95 11.51 -65.21
CA VAL A 14 -10.29 11.62 -63.92
C VAL A 14 -11.31 12.16 -62.94
N ILE A 15 -11.71 11.31 -62.01
CA ILE A 15 -12.62 11.67 -60.93
C ILE A 15 -11.77 12.08 -59.73
N ILE A 16 -11.70 13.38 -59.50
CA ILE A 16 -11.26 13.94 -58.22
C ILE A 16 -12.50 13.87 -57.31
N GLY A 17 -12.35 13.46 -56.04
CA GLY A 17 -13.48 13.29 -55.13
C GLY A 17 -14.31 14.56 -54.86
N SER A 18 -15.06 14.56 -53.77
CA SER A 18 -15.66 15.79 -53.24
C SER A 18 -14.57 16.73 -52.72
N LEU A 19 -14.54 17.98 -53.17
CA LEU A 19 -13.75 19.01 -52.52
C LEU A 19 -14.44 19.40 -51.21
N PRO A 20 -13.69 19.73 -50.13
CA PRO A 20 -14.28 20.26 -48.91
C PRO A 20 -15.13 21.49 -49.23
N GLY A 21 -16.41 21.44 -48.89
CA GLY A 21 -17.37 22.51 -49.20
C GLY A 21 -18.27 22.85 -48.02
N GLN A 22 -19.16 23.80 -48.22
CA GLN A 22 -20.29 24.08 -47.31
C GLN A 22 -21.57 23.63 -48.01
N PRO A 23 -22.28 22.62 -47.50
CA PRO A 23 -23.50 22.14 -48.12
C PRO A 23 -24.60 23.20 -47.96
N GLN A 24 -25.08 23.73 -49.07
CA GLN A 24 -26.18 24.72 -49.10
C GLN A 24 -27.55 24.08 -48.89
N HIS A 25 -27.67 22.80 -49.19
CA HIS A 25 -28.88 22.01 -49.03
C HIS A 25 -28.57 20.71 -48.31
N SER A 26 -29.58 20.21 -47.60
CA SER A 26 -29.63 18.85 -47.07
C SER A 26 -29.36 17.82 -48.17
N ALA A 27 -28.67 16.72 -47.84
CA ALA A 27 -28.48 15.65 -48.82
C ALA A 27 -29.85 15.13 -49.28
N ASP A 28 -30.01 15.03 -50.60
CA ASP A 28 -31.23 14.56 -51.24
C ASP A 28 -30.95 13.20 -51.86
N PHE A 29 -31.63 12.17 -51.36
CA PHE A 29 -31.52 10.79 -51.85
C PHE A 29 -32.03 10.61 -53.29
N ARG A 30 -32.71 11.63 -53.86
CA ARG A 30 -33.23 11.63 -55.23
C ARG A 30 -32.29 12.28 -56.23
N SER A 31 -31.21 12.96 -55.80
CA SER A 31 -30.37 13.75 -56.70
C SER A 31 -28.88 13.78 -56.32
N GLY A 32 -28.02 13.80 -57.35
CA GLY A 32 -26.57 14.00 -57.23
C GLY A 32 -25.77 12.74 -56.85
N PHE A 33 -24.62 12.95 -56.20
CA PHE A 33 -23.72 11.89 -55.69
C PHE A 33 -24.07 11.45 -54.25
N ASN A 34 -25.27 11.80 -53.76
CA ASN A 34 -25.72 11.41 -52.43
C ASN A 34 -26.09 9.92 -52.41
N ASP A 35 -25.89 9.27 -51.26
CA ASP A 35 -26.26 7.86 -51.08
C ASP A 35 -27.76 7.65 -51.36
N PRO A 36 -28.14 6.79 -52.31
CA PRO A 36 -29.53 6.55 -52.67
C PRO A 36 -30.31 5.72 -51.64
N ARG A 37 -29.62 5.17 -50.64
CA ARG A 37 -30.19 4.32 -49.57
C ARG A 37 -30.90 5.20 -48.53
N HIS A 38 -32.21 5.34 -48.70
CA HIS A 38 -33.08 6.10 -47.80
C HIS A 38 -34.49 5.52 -47.85
N LYS A 39 -35.21 5.43 -46.73
CA LYS A 39 -36.56 4.84 -46.66
C LYS A 39 -37.59 5.39 -47.66
N GLU A 40 -37.42 6.66 -48.06
CA GLU A 40 -38.29 7.33 -49.05
C GLU A 40 -37.73 7.29 -50.49
N SER A 41 -36.68 6.51 -50.75
CA SER A 41 -36.02 6.43 -52.06
C SER A 41 -37.01 6.04 -53.16
N THR A 42 -36.99 6.81 -54.25
CA THR A 42 -37.84 6.57 -55.43
C THR A 42 -37.09 5.87 -56.54
N GLN A 43 -35.81 5.55 -56.33
CA GLN A 43 -34.99 4.87 -57.31
C GLN A 43 -35.46 3.42 -57.48
N ILE A 44 -35.69 3.04 -58.73
CA ILE A 44 -36.10 1.69 -59.12
C ILE A 44 -34.95 1.02 -59.86
N ASN A 45 -34.79 -0.29 -59.65
CA ASN A 45 -33.92 -1.11 -60.49
C ASN A 45 -34.64 -1.50 -61.79
N ASP A 46 -33.96 -2.23 -62.69
CA ASP A 46 -34.51 -2.68 -63.98
C ASP A 46 -35.77 -3.56 -63.86
N THR A 47 -36.06 -4.07 -62.66
CA THR A 47 -37.26 -4.86 -62.34
C THR A 47 -38.39 -4.04 -61.71
N GLY A 48 -38.22 -2.71 -61.58
CA GLY A 48 -39.20 -1.81 -60.95
C GLY A 48 -39.21 -1.88 -59.41
N ALA A 49 -38.37 -2.71 -58.80
CA ALA A 49 -38.21 -2.79 -57.36
C ALA A 49 -37.41 -1.59 -56.83
N LYS A 50 -37.63 -1.19 -55.57
CA LYS A 50 -36.92 -0.11 -54.90
C LYS A 50 -35.90 -0.67 -53.90
N PRO A 51 -34.77 -1.27 -54.35
CA PRO A 51 -33.83 -1.94 -53.46
C PRO A 51 -33.12 -0.99 -52.48
N TYR A 52 -33.19 0.33 -52.72
CA TYR A 52 -32.57 1.36 -51.88
C TYR A 52 -33.57 2.05 -50.94
N ALA A 53 -34.86 1.68 -50.98
CA ALA A 53 -35.91 2.26 -50.16
C ALA A 53 -36.14 1.47 -48.86
N ASP A 54 -35.08 1.27 -48.07
CA ASP A 54 -35.12 0.49 -46.84
C ASP A 54 -34.79 1.34 -45.60
N ASN A 55 -35.30 0.95 -44.43
CA ASN A 55 -35.06 1.63 -43.16
C ASN A 55 -33.82 1.04 -42.47
N PRO A 56 -32.70 1.77 -42.34
CA PRO A 56 -31.43 1.23 -41.83
C PRO A 56 -31.49 0.64 -40.41
N ASP A 57 -32.47 1.04 -39.61
CA ASP A 57 -32.62 0.62 -38.21
C ASP A 57 -33.20 -0.80 -38.05
N GLU A 58 -33.81 -1.39 -39.09
CA GLU A 58 -34.42 -2.72 -39.02
C GLU A 58 -33.43 -3.85 -39.34
N VAL A 59 -32.31 -3.54 -40.01
CA VAL A 59 -31.43 -4.55 -40.64
C VAL A 59 -29.98 -4.55 -40.11
N ALA A 60 -29.59 -3.58 -39.28
CA ALA A 60 -28.26 -3.50 -38.65
C ALA A 60 -27.04 -3.59 -39.60
N GLU A 61 -27.24 -3.32 -40.90
CA GLU A 61 -26.27 -3.58 -41.97
C GLU A 61 -25.97 -2.29 -42.76
N TYR A 62 -25.69 -1.17 -42.07
CA TYR A 62 -25.39 0.11 -42.71
C TYR A 62 -23.90 0.48 -42.62
N GLY A 63 -23.38 1.13 -43.67
CA GLY A 63 -22.02 1.66 -43.79
C GLY A 63 -21.96 3.19 -44.02
N PRO A 64 -20.79 3.81 -44.31
CA PRO A 64 -20.36 5.04 -43.61
C PRO A 64 -20.84 6.43 -44.03
N TYR A 65 -21.64 6.63 -45.08
CA TYR A 65 -22.00 8.00 -45.51
C TYR A 65 -23.29 8.10 -46.34
N PRO A 66 -24.09 9.20 -46.23
CA PRO A 66 -24.22 10.13 -45.12
C PRO A 66 -25.53 9.90 -44.32
N LEU A 67 -25.41 10.02 -43.00
CA LEU A 67 -26.46 9.96 -41.99
C LEU A 67 -27.60 10.96 -42.25
N GLY A 68 -28.56 10.55 -43.08
CA GLY A 68 -29.87 11.18 -43.25
C GLY A 68 -30.99 10.46 -42.50
N ALA A 69 -30.70 9.35 -41.80
CA ALA A 69 -31.70 8.63 -41.02
C ALA A 69 -31.77 9.17 -39.59
N LEU A 70 -32.98 9.62 -39.24
CA LEU A 70 -33.39 10.15 -37.94
C LEU A 70 -32.88 9.31 -36.77
N LYS A 71 -32.00 9.86 -35.93
CA LYS A 71 -31.58 9.19 -34.68
C LYS A 71 -32.63 9.30 -33.55
N VAL A 72 -33.69 10.08 -33.72
CA VAL A 72 -34.71 10.28 -32.68
C VAL A 72 -36.09 10.40 -33.34
N THR A 73 -36.97 9.44 -33.08
CA THR A 73 -38.33 9.38 -33.64
C THR A 73 -39.26 10.49 -33.14
N SER A 74 -38.83 11.33 -32.19
CA SER A 74 -39.59 12.49 -31.71
C SER A 74 -39.19 13.83 -32.34
N ASP A 75 -38.13 13.88 -33.16
CA ASP A 75 -37.70 15.09 -33.90
C ASP A 75 -38.22 14.99 -35.35
N GLU A 76 -39.55 15.07 -35.51
CA GLU A 76 -40.29 14.95 -36.79
C GLU A 76 -40.12 16.17 -37.71
N LYS A 77 -38.90 16.60 -38.02
CA LYS A 77 -38.66 17.56 -39.11
C LYS A 77 -37.64 17.02 -40.11
N LYS A 78 -38.12 16.79 -41.34
CA LYS A 78 -37.35 16.51 -42.55
C LYS A 78 -36.14 17.47 -42.64
N GLY A 79 -34.92 16.93 -42.83
CA GLY A 79 -33.74 17.74 -43.19
C GLY A 79 -32.76 18.10 -42.06
N LYS A 80 -32.80 17.46 -40.89
CA LYS A 80 -31.82 17.70 -39.81
C LYS A 80 -30.72 16.63 -39.85
N PHE A 81 -29.67 16.85 -40.66
CA PHE A 81 -28.44 16.06 -40.60
C PHE A 81 -27.71 16.36 -39.29
N SER A 82 -27.46 15.35 -38.45
CA SER A 82 -26.57 15.49 -37.30
C SER A 82 -25.63 14.28 -37.18
N ARG A 83 -24.32 14.53 -37.29
CA ARG A 83 -23.29 13.54 -36.96
C ARG A 83 -23.08 13.51 -35.44
N PHE A 84 -22.48 12.43 -34.91
CA PHE A 84 -22.04 12.39 -33.51
C PHE A 84 -21.13 13.56 -33.13
N SER A 85 -20.38 14.12 -34.09
CA SER A 85 -19.59 15.35 -33.94
C SER A 85 -20.38 16.62 -33.64
N GLY A 86 -21.69 16.62 -33.90
CA GLY A 86 -22.56 17.80 -33.82
C GLY A 86 -22.56 18.67 -35.08
N HIS A 87 -21.87 18.27 -36.16
CA HIS A 87 -21.92 18.94 -37.46
C HIS A 87 -23.35 18.95 -38.04
N THR A 88 -23.73 20.08 -38.63
CA THR A 88 -25.06 20.28 -39.25
C THR A 88 -24.95 20.80 -40.68
N VAL A 89 -26.07 20.82 -41.40
CA VAL A 89 -26.18 21.46 -42.73
C VAL A 89 -25.72 22.92 -42.65
N GLY A 90 -25.11 23.42 -43.72
CA GLY A 90 -24.55 24.77 -43.76
C GLY A 90 -23.23 24.92 -43.02
N GLU A 91 -22.57 23.85 -42.58
CA GLU A 91 -21.22 23.91 -42.04
C GLU A 91 -20.19 23.31 -43.01
N THR A 92 -18.96 23.81 -42.99
CA THR A 92 -17.88 23.23 -43.79
C THR A 92 -17.65 21.76 -43.45
N ASP A 93 -17.34 20.97 -44.49
CA ASP A 93 -16.94 19.57 -44.37
C ASP A 93 -15.65 19.37 -43.56
N THR A 94 -14.84 20.42 -43.41
CA THR A 94 -13.69 20.43 -42.50
C THR A 94 -14.18 20.19 -41.07
N SER A 95 -13.67 19.13 -40.42
CA SER A 95 -14.03 18.79 -39.04
C SER A 95 -13.97 20.02 -38.10
N ARG A 96 -14.95 20.19 -37.20
CA ARG A 96 -14.91 21.23 -36.16
C ARG A 96 -13.60 21.14 -35.39
N LEU A 97 -13.10 19.92 -35.20
CA LEU A 97 -11.85 19.64 -34.49
C LEU A 97 -10.64 20.33 -35.11
N GLY A 98 -10.64 20.61 -36.42
CA GLY A 98 -9.57 21.34 -37.13
C GLY A 98 -9.82 22.82 -37.36
N ARG A 99 -10.77 23.44 -36.65
CA ARG A 99 -11.22 24.82 -36.87
C ARG A 99 -11.05 25.74 -35.65
N GLY A 100 -9.94 25.57 -34.92
CA GLY A 100 -9.56 26.39 -33.77
C GLY A 100 -10.60 26.34 -32.67
N ALA A 101 -11.03 27.51 -32.18
CA ALA A 101 -12.04 27.63 -31.11
C ALA A 101 -13.37 26.93 -31.45
N THR A 102 -13.71 26.80 -32.73
CA THR A 102 -14.90 26.05 -33.19
C THR A 102 -14.87 24.59 -32.74
N SER A 103 -13.68 24.03 -32.48
CA SER A 103 -13.55 22.66 -31.99
C SER A 103 -14.19 22.44 -30.62
N GLU A 104 -14.36 23.48 -29.79
CA GLU A 104 -14.98 23.39 -28.46
C GLU A 104 -16.49 23.08 -28.52
N THR A 105 -17.11 23.11 -29.70
CA THR A 105 -18.49 22.67 -29.92
C THR A 105 -18.58 21.24 -30.46
N HIS A 106 -17.45 20.57 -30.69
CA HIS A 106 -17.42 19.17 -31.10
C HIS A 106 -17.72 18.25 -29.91
N ALA A 107 -18.64 17.30 -30.06
CA ALA A 107 -19.11 16.46 -28.96
C ALA A 107 -17.98 15.69 -28.25
N ALA A 108 -17.00 15.17 -28.99
CA ALA A 108 -15.85 14.47 -28.41
C ALA A 108 -15.00 15.39 -27.52
N LEU A 109 -14.70 16.61 -27.96
CA LEU A 109 -13.93 17.57 -27.14
C LEU A 109 -14.75 18.00 -25.92
N VAL A 110 -16.05 18.27 -26.08
CA VAL A 110 -16.96 18.59 -24.96
C VAL A 110 -16.95 17.47 -23.91
N ARG A 111 -17.01 16.20 -24.34
CA ARG A 111 -16.92 15.04 -23.45
C ARG A 111 -15.58 14.99 -22.72
N ARG A 112 -14.45 15.13 -23.42
CA ARG A 112 -13.11 15.15 -22.80
C ARG A 112 -12.98 16.25 -21.75
N ARG A 113 -13.49 17.46 -22.04
CA ARG A 113 -13.52 18.57 -21.08
C ARG A 113 -14.31 18.24 -19.81
N LYS A 114 -15.45 17.56 -19.94
CA LYS A 114 -16.31 17.14 -18.81
C LYS A 114 -15.71 15.99 -18.00
N GLN A 115 -15.00 15.07 -18.66
CA GLN A 115 -14.39 13.87 -18.05
C GLN A 115 -12.99 14.10 -17.47
N LYS A 116 -12.41 15.28 -17.71
CA LYS A 116 -11.14 15.69 -17.11
C LYS A 116 -11.23 15.59 -15.59
N ARG A 117 -10.32 14.83 -14.98
CA ARG A 117 -10.20 14.78 -13.52
C ARG A 117 -9.21 15.83 -13.01
N THR A 118 -9.57 16.47 -11.90
CA THR A 118 -8.75 17.44 -11.19
C THR A 118 -8.74 17.10 -9.72
N GLY A 119 -7.69 17.49 -9.00
CA GLY A 119 -7.64 17.29 -7.55
C GLY A 119 -7.44 15.83 -7.15
N ILE A 120 -6.74 15.05 -7.97
CA ILE A 120 -6.44 13.64 -7.68
C ILE A 120 -5.47 13.61 -6.49
N PRO A 121 -5.83 12.98 -5.37
CA PRO A 121 -5.04 13.02 -4.15
C PRO A 121 -3.76 12.18 -4.29
N THR A 122 -2.71 12.63 -3.60
CA THR A 122 -1.44 11.92 -3.42
C THR A 122 -1.34 11.35 -2.01
N ALA A 123 -0.45 10.38 -1.81
CA ALA A 123 -0.18 9.85 -0.48
C ALA A 123 0.54 10.90 0.39
N THR A 124 0.30 10.88 1.70
CA THR A 124 0.99 11.74 2.68
C THR A 124 1.79 10.89 3.65
N ARG A 125 2.89 11.43 4.17
CA ARG A 125 3.64 10.79 5.26
C ARG A 125 2.81 10.73 6.56
N PRO A 126 3.08 9.77 7.47
CA PRO A 126 2.59 9.81 8.85
C PRO A 126 3.07 11.09 9.54
N HIS A 127 2.31 11.55 10.53
CA HIS A 127 2.73 12.61 11.44
C HIS A 127 2.58 12.06 12.85
N ILE A 128 3.67 12.04 13.61
CA ILE A 128 3.73 11.43 14.95
C ILE A 128 4.17 12.50 15.97
N PRO A 129 3.25 13.39 16.42
CA PRO A 129 3.58 14.54 17.26
C PRO A 129 4.28 14.19 18.58
N SER A 130 4.08 12.97 19.09
CA SER A 130 4.61 12.51 20.37
C SER A 130 6.12 12.24 20.37
N VAL A 131 6.72 12.06 19.19
CA VAL A 131 8.16 11.72 19.06
C VAL A 131 8.87 12.57 18.01
N GLU A 132 8.14 13.34 17.21
CA GLU A 132 8.73 14.25 16.22
C GLU A 132 9.00 15.62 16.84
N ASP A 133 10.20 15.81 17.42
CA ASP A 133 10.70 17.15 17.75
C ASP A 133 11.05 17.86 16.42
N LYS A 134 10.13 18.70 15.92
CA LYS A 134 10.23 19.47 14.67
C LYS A 134 10.28 18.63 13.37
N SER A 135 9.26 17.79 13.16
CA SER A 135 9.06 16.95 11.95
C SER A 135 9.45 17.64 10.63
N VAL A 136 10.51 17.13 9.98
CA VAL A 136 10.93 17.03 8.55
C VAL A 136 10.71 18.22 7.56
N LEU A 137 9.85 19.18 7.86
CA LEU A 137 9.82 20.53 7.28
C LEU A 137 10.27 21.61 8.29
N GLY A 138 10.62 21.23 9.52
CA GLY A 138 10.95 22.17 10.60
C GLY A 138 9.76 23.00 11.10
N THR A 139 8.53 22.70 10.64
CA THR A 139 7.32 23.49 10.91
C THR A 139 6.37 22.86 11.94
N GLY A 140 6.53 21.57 12.28
CA GLY A 140 5.64 20.86 13.22
C GLY A 140 4.21 20.61 12.68
N ILE A 141 4.03 20.63 11.35
CA ILE A 141 2.75 20.44 10.68
C ILE A 141 2.80 19.15 9.85
N ALA A 142 1.69 18.40 9.84
CA ALA A 142 1.53 17.21 9.02
C ALA A 142 1.81 17.48 7.53
N ASP A 143 2.42 16.50 6.85
CA ASP A 143 2.71 16.54 5.41
C ASP A 143 1.43 16.85 4.61
N PRO A 144 1.34 18.03 3.96
CA PRO A 144 0.12 18.43 3.28
C PRO A 144 -0.09 17.60 2.03
N MET A 145 -1.30 17.08 1.83
CA MET A 145 -1.66 16.40 0.58
C MET A 145 -1.61 17.40 -0.58
N VAL A 146 -0.71 17.18 -1.54
CA VAL A 146 -0.60 17.99 -2.77
C VAL A 146 -1.25 17.22 -3.92
N PRO A 147 -2.45 17.60 -4.39
CA PRO A 147 -3.11 16.88 -5.46
C PRO A 147 -2.55 17.27 -6.84
N TRP A 148 -2.74 16.40 -7.83
CA TRP A 148 -2.44 16.69 -9.23
C TRP A 148 -3.70 16.64 -10.09
N SER A 149 -3.60 17.14 -11.33
CA SER A 149 -4.73 17.20 -12.26
C SER A 149 -4.32 16.74 -13.66
N GLU A 150 -5.24 16.13 -14.39
CA GLU A 150 -5.02 15.78 -15.80
C GLU A 150 -4.68 17.05 -16.62
N PRO A 151 -3.82 16.97 -17.66
CA PRO A 151 -3.63 18.07 -18.60
C PRO A 151 -4.96 18.48 -19.26
N PRO A 152 -5.12 19.74 -19.69
CA PRO A 152 -6.30 20.15 -20.43
C PRO A 152 -6.29 19.49 -21.83
N PRO A 153 -7.43 18.97 -22.33
CA PRO A 153 -7.55 18.52 -23.72
C PRO A 153 -7.01 19.56 -24.71
N LYS A 154 -6.35 19.12 -25.78
CA LYS A 154 -5.65 20.00 -26.75
C LYS A 154 -4.51 20.86 -26.18
N GLY A 155 -4.08 20.63 -24.94
CA GLY A 155 -3.00 21.38 -24.30
C GLY A 155 -3.36 22.82 -23.89
N LEU A 156 -4.63 23.22 -23.99
CA LEU A 156 -5.09 24.57 -23.65
C LEU A 156 -6.48 24.56 -23.01
N LEU A 157 -6.82 25.63 -22.30
CA LEU A 157 -8.15 25.82 -21.72
C LEU A 157 -9.19 26.16 -22.79
N LYS A 158 -10.45 25.79 -22.57
CA LYS A 158 -11.58 26.14 -23.46
C LYS A 158 -11.68 27.65 -23.73
N THR A 159 -11.28 28.47 -22.76
CA THR A 159 -11.34 29.94 -22.80
C THR A 159 -10.02 30.59 -23.23
N ALA A 160 -9.04 29.81 -23.72
CA ALA A 160 -7.75 30.36 -24.13
C ALA A 160 -7.91 31.40 -25.26
N SER A 161 -7.22 32.53 -25.10
CA SER A 161 -7.15 33.60 -26.09
C SER A 161 -5.69 34.08 -26.20
N PRO A 162 -5.02 33.90 -27.36
CA PRO A 162 -5.53 33.28 -28.58
C PRO A 162 -5.74 31.76 -28.44
N TYR A 163 -6.70 31.20 -29.19
CA TYR A 163 -6.86 29.74 -29.31
C TYR A 163 -5.79 29.23 -30.30
N THR A 164 -4.70 28.67 -29.77
CA THR A 164 -3.51 28.30 -30.57
C THR A 164 -3.56 26.90 -31.15
N SER A 165 -4.43 26.02 -30.66
CA SER A 165 -4.54 24.64 -31.17
C SER A 165 -5.46 24.55 -32.38
N ALA A 166 -5.19 23.55 -33.23
CA ALA A 166 -6.10 23.05 -34.24
C ALA A 166 -6.58 24.06 -35.28
N ARG A 167 -5.69 24.93 -35.76
CA ARG A 167 -6.03 25.95 -36.73
C ARG A 167 -6.00 25.37 -38.13
N TYR A 168 -7.05 25.65 -38.90
CA TYR A 168 -7.05 25.39 -40.33
C TYR A 168 -5.97 26.23 -41.03
N PRO A 169 -5.24 25.69 -42.03
CA PRO A 169 -5.35 24.35 -42.61
C PRO A 169 -4.43 23.29 -41.97
N ASN A 170 -3.80 23.60 -40.83
CA ASN A 170 -2.69 22.83 -40.27
C ASN A 170 -3.14 21.60 -39.45
N ASN A 171 -4.41 21.51 -39.05
CA ASN A 171 -4.90 20.32 -38.35
C ASN A 171 -5.55 19.33 -39.31
N HIS A 172 -5.00 18.12 -39.35
CA HIS A 172 -5.45 17.01 -40.17
C HIS A 172 -6.30 16.07 -39.31
N VAL A 173 -7.62 16.16 -39.47
CA VAL A 173 -8.57 15.36 -38.70
C VAL A 173 -9.21 14.31 -39.57
N PHE A 174 -9.07 13.05 -39.16
CA PHE A 174 -9.87 11.94 -39.64
C PHE A 174 -10.93 11.57 -38.60
N GLU A 175 -12.18 11.52 -39.03
CA GLU A 175 -13.31 11.09 -38.21
C GLU A 175 -14.13 10.05 -38.98
N SER A 176 -14.13 8.82 -38.49
CA SER A 176 -14.95 7.72 -39.04
C SER A 176 -16.45 7.95 -38.82
N GLU A 177 -17.30 7.16 -39.47
CA GLU A 177 -18.77 7.19 -39.31
C GLU A 177 -19.25 7.05 -37.86
N SER A 178 -18.61 6.16 -37.10
CA SER A 178 -18.97 5.80 -35.74
C SER A 178 -18.42 6.77 -34.70
N GLY A 179 -17.54 7.69 -35.13
CA GLY A 179 -16.92 8.69 -34.28
C GLY A 179 -15.58 8.28 -33.68
N HIS A 180 -14.86 7.30 -34.26
CA HIS A 180 -13.41 7.19 -34.03
C HIS A 180 -12.69 8.38 -34.66
N ILE A 181 -11.72 8.92 -33.93
CA ILE A 181 -11.01 10.14 -34.31
C ILE A 181 -9.51 9.87 -34.32
N MET A 182 -8.84 10.39 -35.35
CA MET A 182 -7.39 10.54 -35.40
C MET A 182 -7.07 11.96 -35.82
N GLU A 183 -6.21 12.65 -35.08
CA GLU A 183 -5.78 14.02 -35.40
C GLU A 183 -4.26 14.10 -35.42
N VAL A 184 -3.74 14.74 -36.46
CA VAL A 184 -2.35 15.19 -36.59
C VAL A 184 -2.40 16.71 -36.77
N ASP A 185 -2.00 17.43 -35.74
CA ASP A 185 -2.11 18.89 -35.69
C ASP A 185 -0.74 19.50 -35.90
N ASP A 186 -0.51 20.14 -37.04
CA ASP A 186 0.73 20.85 -37.38
C ASP A 186 0.61 22.37 -37.09
N THR A 187 -0.39 22.78 -36.30
CA THR A 187 -0.54 24.19 -35.96
C THR A 187 0.67 24.66 -35.16
N PRO A 188 1.39 25.72 -35.59
CA PRO A 188 2.55 26.22 -34.86
C PRO A 188 2.22 26.51 -33.39
N SER A 189 3.02 26.01 -32.45
CA SER A 189 2.83 26.07 -30.99
C SER A 189 1.63 25.30 -30.43
N GLY A 190 0.92 24.56 -31.29
CA GLY A 190 -0.25 23.75 -30.98
C GLY A 190 -0.11 22.33 -31.49
N GLU A 191 1.13 21.88 -31.75
CA GLU A 191 1.45 20.60 -32.37
C GLU A 191 1.01 19.45 -31.47
N ARG A 192 0.24 18.49 -32.00
CA ARG A 192 -0.26 17.37 -31.18
C ARG A 192 -0.66 16.17 -32.02
N LEU A 193 -0.69 15.02 -31.35
CA LEU A 193 -1.27 13.79 -31.87
C LEU A 193 -2.43 13.38 -30.97
N HIS A 194 -3.55 12.98 -31.56
CA HIS A 194 -4.73 12.51 -30.81
C HIS A 194 -5.36 11.30 -31.49
N ARG A 195 -5.65 10.25 -30.72
CA ARG A 195 -6.40 9.08 -31.20
C ARG A 195 -7.45 8.71 -30.18
N GLU A 196 -8.71 8.62 -30.61
CA GLU A 196 -9.85 8.42 -29.71
C GLU A 196 -10.84 7.39 -30.26
N HIS A 197 -11.25 6.48 -29.39
CA HIS A 197 -12.36 5.58 -29.61
C HIS A 197 -13.69 6.31 -29.33
N MET A 198 -14.76 5.96 -30.05
CA MET A 198 -16.07 6.63 -29.91
C MET A 198 -16.64 6.66 -28.47
N SER A 199 -16.26 5.67 -27.65
CA SER A 199 -16.64 5.56 -26.23
C SER A 199 -15.93 6.55 -25.30
N GLY A 200 -14.83 7.18 -25.75
CA GLY A 200 -14.07 8.18 -25.01
C GLY A 200 -12.72 7.70 -24.44
N THR A 201 -12.29 6.45 -24.71
CA THR A 201 -10.88 6.06 -24.48
C THR A 201 -9.99 6.75 -25.51
N PHE A 202 -8.89 7.37 -25.08
CA PHE A 202 -8.00 8.09 -25.98
C PHE A 202 -6.54 8.11 -25.53
N GLU A 203 -5.66 8.44 -26.46
CA GLU A 203 -4.29 8.88 -26.22
C GLU A 203 -4.07 10.25 -26.87
N GLU A 204 -3.38 11.15 -26.17
CA GLU A 204 -3.06 12.50 -26.64
C GLU A 204 -1.61 12.84 -26.28
N TRP A 205 -0.86 13.32 -27.26
CA TRP A 205 0.46 13.93 -27.06
C TRP A 205 0.31 15.44 -27.23
N HIS A 206 0.63 16.18 -26.18
CA HIS A 206 0.50 17.63 -26.13
C HIS A 206 1.72 18.35 -26.76
N PRO A 207 1.61 19.65 -27.09
CA PRO A 207 2.72 20.42 -27.67
C PRO A 207 3.96 20.49 -26.78
N THR A 208 3.79 20.31 -25.47
CA THR A 208 4.86 20.25 -24.46
C THR A 208 5.61 18.92 -24.45
N GLY A 209 5.14 17.91 -25.19
CA GLY A 209 5.62 16.53 -25.12
C GLY A 209 4.92 15.67 -24.08
N ASP A 210 4.00 16.24 -23.29
CA ASP A 210 3.22 15.47 -22.31
C ASP A 210 2.35 14.43 -23.02
N LYS A 211 2.44 13.17 -22.56
CA LYS A 211 1.56 12.10 -23.04
C LYS A 211 0.47 11.83 -22.02
N MET A 212 -0.77 11.77 -22.48
CA MET A 212 -1.93 11.34 -21.71
C MET A 212 -2.53 10.10 -22.34
N VAL A 213 -2.84 9.08 -21.53
CA VAL A 213 -3.65 7.94 -21.92
C VAL A 213 -4.84 7.85 -20.96
N LYS A 214 -6.06 7.85 -21.51
CA LYS A 214 -7.31 7.73 -20.76
C LYS A 214 -8.04 6.48 -21.21
N VAL A 215 -8.30 5.57 -20.27
CA VAL A 215 -9.09 4.36 -20.52
C VAL A 215 -10.40 4.46 -19.76
N VAL A 216 -11.53 4.42 -20.47
CA VAL A 216 -12.88 4.46 -19.86
C VAL A 216 -13.31 3.07 -19.38
N GLY A 217 -12.92 2.02 -20.09
CA GLY A 217 -13.16 0.63 -19.72
C GLY A 217 -12.04 0.04 -18.85
N SER A 218 -11.87 -1.28 -18.92
CA SER A 218 -10.75 -1.98 -18.29
C SER A 218 -9.46 -1.81 -19.11
N ASN A 219 -8.33 -1.63 -18.43
CA ASN A 219 -7.00 -1.63 -19.04
C ASN A 219 -6.31 -2.98 -18.78
N TYR A 220 -5.73 -3.57 -19.81
CA TYR A 220 -4.91 -4.78 -19.72
C TYR A 220 -3.55 -4.48 -20.32
N GLU A 221 -2.50 -4.60 -19.50
CA GLU A 221 -1.12 -4.51 -19.94
C GLU A 221 -0.48 -5.89 -19.82
N ILE A 222 -0.13 -6.47 -20.97
CA ILE A 222 0.39 -7.84 -21.06
C ILE A 222 1.73 -7.77 -21.80
N ILE A 223 2.80 -8.04 -21.07
CA ILE A 223 4.17 -8.04 -21.59
C ILE A 223 4.70 -9.45 -21.42
N ALA A 224 4.86 -10.17 -22.53
CA ALA A 224 5.31 -11.56 -22.51
C ALA A 224 6.81 -11.71 -22.27
N GLY A 225 7.59 -10.66 -22.57
CA GLY A 225 9.02 -10.59 -22.34
C GLY A 225 9.37 -9.82 -21.06
N SER A 226 10.57 -9.27 -21.03
CA SER A 226 10.98 -8.32 -20.00
C SER A 226 10.33 -6.95 -20.22
N SER A 227 10.10 -6.23 -19.11
CA SER A 227 9.73 -4.82 -19.12
C SER A 227 10.76 -4.05 -18.31
N ASN A 228 11.39 -3.05 -18.93
CA ASN A 228 12.33 -2.15 -18.26
C ASN A 228 11.72 -0.76 -18.28
N VAL A 229 11.48 -0.18 -17.10
CA VAL A 229 10.80 1.11 -16.94
C VAL A 229 11.72 2.06 -16.19
N LEU A 230 12.06 3.19 -16.81
CA LEU A 230 12.81 4.28 -16.19
C LEU A 230 11.89 5.51 -16.10
N ILE A 231 11.75 6.03 -14.89
CA ILE A 231 11.06 7.29 -14.62
C ILE A 231 12.03 8.13 -13.80
N THR A 232 12.51 9.23 -14.38
CA THR A 232 13.51 10.11 -13.76
C THR A 232 12.88 11.19 -12.87
N GLY A 233 11.61 11.50 -13.11
CA GLY A 233 10.82 12.38 -12.26
C GLY A 233 10.05 11.61 -11.19
N ASP A 234 9.18 12.33 -10.48
CA ASP A 234 8.38 11.75 -9.40
C ASP A 234 7.29 10.82 -9.92
N VAL A 235 7.00 9.74 -9.17
CA VAL A 235 5.90 8.82 -9.44
C VAL A 235 4.79 8.99 -8.41
N ASN A 236 3.62 9.44 -8.87
CA ASN A 236 2.40 9.51 -8.06
C ASN A 236 1.40 8.43 -8.51
N LEU A 237 1.29 7.34 -7.73
CA LEU A 237 0.37 6.23 -8.01
C LEU A 237 -0.83 6.24 -7.05
N THR A 238 -2.01 6.59 -7.59
CA THR A 238 -3.27 6.60 -6.82
C THR A 238 -4.16 5.44 -7.27
N ILE A 239 -4.50 4.54 -6.34
CA ILE A 239 -5.40 3.41 -6.57
C ILE A 239 -6.57 3.55 -5.60
N GLU A 240 -7.75 3.89 -6.12
CA GLU A 240 -8.98 4.00 -5.32
C GLU A 240 -9.56 2.63 -4.95
N GLY A 241 -9.27 1.61 -5.76
CA GLY A 241 -9.67 0.22 -5.54
C GLY A 241 -8.68 -0.57 -4.67
N THR A 242 -8.75 -1.90 -4.78
CA THR A 242 -7.81 -2.80 -4.09
C THR A 242 -6.60 -3.09 -4.98
N LYS A 243 -5.37 -2.84 -4.48
CA LYS A 243 -4.13 -3.31 -5.12
C LYS A 243 -3.83 -4.76 -4.68
N LYS A 244 -3.66 -5.66 -5.64
CA LYS A 244 -3.10 -7.00 -5.43
C LYS A 244 -1.82 -7.11 -6.25
N GLU A 245 -0.73 -7.47 -5.60
CA GLU A 245 0.59 -7.57 -6.21
C GLU A 245 1.16 -8.95 -5.89
N LEU A 246 1.50 -9.72 -6.92
CA LEU A 246 2.06 -11.06 -6.78
C LEU A 246 3.40 -11.09 -7.52
N ILE A 247 4.48 -11.20 -6.75
CA ILE A 247 5.81 -11.42 -7.26
C ILE A 247 6.11 -12.90 -7.03
N LYS A 248 6.28 -13.65 -8.12
CA LYS A 248 6.58 -15.09 -8.06
C LYS A 248 8.07 -15.37 -7.83
N GLY A 249 8.94 -14.45 -8.29
CA GLY A 249 10.35 -14.44 -7.96
C GLY A 249 10.62 -13.58 -6.73
N ASP A 250 11.83 -13.05 -6.65
CA ASP A 250 12.23 -12.16 -5.55
C ASP A 250 11.70 -10.75 -5.75
N TYR A 251 11.31 -10.09 -4.66
CA TYR A 251 10.99 -8.67 -4.62
C TYR A 251 12.12 -7.92 -3.92
N ILE A 252 13.00 -7.30 -4.71
CA ILE A 252 14.11 -6.50 -4.23
C ILE A 252 13.71 -5.03 -4.32
N LEU A 253 13.63 -4.36 -3.18
CA LEU A 253 13.32 -2.94 -3.06
C LEU A 253 14.51 -2.23 -2.40
N GLU A 254 15.12 -1.32 -3.15
CA GLU A 254 16.15 -0.42 -2.64
C GLU A 254 15.62 1.01 -2.67
N VAL A 255 15.77 1.71 -1.55
CA VAL A 255 15.35 3.10 -1.37
C VAL A 255 16.52 3.83 -0.71
N GLU A 256 17.22 4.69 -1.45
CA GLU A 256 18.34 5.47 -0.91
C GLU A 256 17.88 6.55 0.07
N GLY A 257 16.64 7.06 -0.11
CA GLY A 257 16.00 7.99 0.81
C GLY A 257 15.15 7.30 1.89
N ASP A 258 14.24 8.06 2.52
CA ASP A 258 13.39 7.52 3.58
C ASP A 258 12.27 6.62 3.04
N TYR A 259 12.17 5.39 3.57
CA TYR A 259 11.02 4.51 3.32
C TYR A 259 9.93 4.69 4.37
N THR A 260 8.78 5.22 3.94
CA THR A 260 7.65 5.53 4.83
C THR A 260 6.39 4.75 4.47
N ARG A 261 5.67 4.23 5.47
CA ARG A 261 4.37 3.55 5.31
C ARG A 261 3.32 4.13 6.25
N LYS A 262 2.22 4.64 5.68
CA LYS A 262 1.05 5.14 6.43
C LYS A 262 -0.15 4.23 6.18
N ILE A 263 -0.49 3.40 7.16
CA ILE A 263 -1.56 2.40 7.06
C ILE A 263 -2.69 2.79 8.01
N HIS A 264 -3.87 3.10 7.46
CA HIS A 264 -5.02 3.54 8.26
C HIS A 264 -5.70 2.43 9.06
N LYS A 265 -5.60 1.18 8.58
CA LYS A 265 -6.20 -0.01 9.22
C LYS A 265 -5.09 -0.96 9.67
N ASN A 266 -5.24 -2.26 9.41
CA ASN A 266 -4.30 -3.28 9.86
C ASN A 266 -3.23 -3.58 8.81
N GLU A 267 -1.99 -3.74 9.26
CA GLU A 267 -0.94 -4.43 8.52
C GLU A 267 -0.85 -5.88 9.03
N ARG A 268 -0.85 -6.87 8.12
CA ARG A 268 -0.70 -8.29 8.45
C ARG A 268 0.44 -8.85 7.62
N VAL A 269 1.51 -9.24 8.29
CA VAL A 269 2.72 -9.78 7.65
C VAL A 269 2.85 -11.24 8.03
N LYS A 270 3.05 -12.11 7.04
CA LYS A 270 3.40 -13.52 7.25
C LYS A 270 4.64 -13.84 6.44
N ILE A 271 5.75 -14.06 7.12
CA ILE A 271 7.00 -14.52 6.52
C ILE A 271 7.12 -16.03 6.72
N GLY A 272 7.71 -16.74 5.76
CA GLY A 272 7.90 -18.18 5.86
C GLY A 272 6.63 -19.02 5.68
N ALA A 273 5.66 -18.55 4.89
CA ALA A 273 4.42 -19.29 4.65
C ALA A 273 4.61 -20.60 3.85
N GLY A 274 5.76 -20.79 3.20
CA GLY A 274 6.14 -22.02 2.50
C GLY A 274 6.69 -23.10 3.44
N GLN A 275 6.89 -24.32 2.92
CA GLN A 275 7.32 -25.47 3.73
C GLN A 275 8.68 -25.29 4.42
N SER A 276 9.60 -24.55 3.79
CA SER A 276 10.96 -24.35 4.29
C SER A 276 11.07 -23.32 5.42
N GLY A 277 9.97 -22.66 5.81
CA GLY A 277 10.01 -21.52 6.73
C GLY A 277 10.75 -20.32 6.12
N GLY A 278 10.77 -19.23 6.86
CA GLY A 278 11.44 -17.99 6.47
C GLY A 278 11.44 -17.04 7.67
N ASN A 279 12.47 -16.22 7.78
CA ASN A 279 12.67 -15.34 8.93
C ASN A 279 12.29 -13.91 8.57
N LEU A 280 11.72 -13.19 9.53
CA LEU A 280 11.82 -11.73 9.56
C LEU A 280 13.08 -11.39 10.34
N GLU A 281 14.13 -10.98 9.63
CA GLU A 281 15.37 -10.52 10.24
C GLU A 281 15.32 -8.99 10.29
N THR A 282 15.45 -8.44 11.49
CA THR A 282 15.35 -7.00 11.74
C THR A 282 16.57 -6.54 12.51
N GLU A 283 17.35 -5.63 11.95
CA GLU A 283 18.37 -4.87 12.66
C GLU A 283 17.81 -3.48 12.98
N ILE A 284 17.89 -3.08 14.25
CA ILE A 284 17.31 -1.82 14.73
C ILE A 284 18.40 -1.07 15.49
N ASN A 285 18.94 -0.02 14.89
CA ASN A 285 19.97 0.85 15.50
C ASN A 285 19.40 1.87 16.52
N GLY A 286 18.17 1.67 16.97
CA GLY A 286 17.43 2.57 17.86
C GLY A 286 16.48 1.81 18.79
N ASN A 287 15.44 2.48 19.29
CA ASN A 287 14.49 1.86 20.22
C ASN A 287 13.51 0.92 19.51
N TYR A 288 13.28 -0.25 20.10
CA TYR A 288 12.21 -1.17 19.70
C TYR A 288 11.18 -1.29 20.82
N SER A 289 10.01 -0.67 20.62
CA SER A 289 8.89 -0.70 21.58
C SER A 289 7.73 -1.53 21.00
N TYR A 290 7.17 -2.43 21.80
CA TYR A 290 5.98 -3.20 21.43
C TYR A 290 4.94 -3.15 22.55
N ASN A 291 3.64 -3.15 22.18
CA ASN A 291 2.52 -3.35 23.10
C ASN A 291 1.68 -4.50 22.55
N ILE A 292 1.57 -5.59 23.30
CA ILE A 292 0.92 -6.83 22.86
C ILE A 292 -0.17 -7.18 23.87
N ASN A 293 -1.44 -7.06 23.46
CA ASN A 293 -2.60 -7.43 24.28
C ASN A 293 -2.82 -8.96 24.37
N GLY A 294 -2.13 -9.74 23.54
CA GLY A 294 -2.23 -11.21 23.48
C GLY A 294 -1.04 -11.93 24.11
N ALA A 295 -0.98 -13.24 23.94
CA ALA A 295 0.12 -14.05 24.45
C ALA A 295 1.39 -13.92 23.59
N VAL A 296 2.56 -13.88 24.25
CA VAL A 296 3.88 -14.02 23.62
C VAL A 296 4.36 -15.46 23.81
N LYS A 297 4.74 -16.14 22.72
CA LYS A 297 5.30 -17.50 22.75
C LYS A 297 6.59 -17.52 21.93
N GLY A 298 7.70 -17.89 22.54
CA GLY A 298 9.01 -18.01 21.89
C GLY A 298 9.57 -19.42 22.02
N ARG A 299 10.28 -19.89 20.99
CA ARG A 299 11.12 -21.09 21.03
C ARG A 299 12.46 -20.74 20.39
N VAL A 300 13.55 -20.88 21.13
CA VAL A 300 14.91 -20.78 20.61
C VAL A 300 15.44 -22.20 20.46
N GLY A 301 15.91 -22.55 19.25
CA GLY A 301 16.41 -23.91 18.96
C GLY A 301 17.90 -24.11 19.29
N LYS A 302 18.58 -23.04 19.67
CA LYS A 302 20.00 -22.96 20.02
C LYS A 302 20.17 -21.99 21.20
N ASP A 303 21.34 -21.39 21.34
CA ASP A 303 21.68 -20.48 22.43
C ASP A 303 20.93 -19.14 22.34
N GLN A 304 20.71 -18.52 23.50
CA GLN A 304 20.14 -17.18 23.63
C GLN A 304 20.98 -16.39 24.63
N ASP A 305 21.72 -15.40 24.13
CA ASP A 305 22.48 -14.46 24.95
C ASP A 305 21.73 -13.12 25.07
N VAL A 306 21.57 -12.63 26.30
CA VAL A 306 20.91 -11.35 26.58
C VAL A 306 21.84 -10.50 27.44
N THR A 307 22.32 -9.38 26.90
CA THR A 307 23.12 -8.38 27.63
C THR A 307 22.33 -7.09 27.75
N ILE A 308 22.14 -6.60 28.98
CA ILE A 308 21.40 -5.37 29.26
C ILE A 308 22.35 -4.43 30.00
N PHE A 309 22.76 -3.33 29.35
CA PHE A 309 23.64 -2.33 29.96
C PHE A 309 22.93 -1.43 30.97
N GLY A 310 21.60 -1.29 30.83
CA GLY A 310 20.74 -0.57 31.74
C GLY A 310 20.11 -1.47 32.80
N ASN A 311 18.87 -1.14 33.18
CA ASN A 311 18.11 -1.91 34.16
C ASN A 311 17.16 -2.89 33.47
N GLU A 312 17.07 -4.11 33.98
CA GLU A 312 15.99 -5.05 33.65
C GLU A 312 14.97 -5.08 34.80
N GLN A 313 13.68 -4.93 34.49
CA GLN A 313 12.60 -5.10 35.44
C GLN A 313 11.52 -6.02 34.85
N ARG A 314 11.09 -7.01 35.63
CA ARG A 314 10.03 -7.95 35.25
C ARG A 314 8.96 -7.99 36.33
N THR A 315 7.77 -7.52 36.00
CA THR A 315 6.58 -7.66 36.85
C THR A 315 5.70 -8.75 36.26
N ILE A 316 5.46 -9.81 37.03
CA ILE A 316 4.66 -10.97 36.61
C ILE A 316 3.57 -11.14 37.66
N GLU A 317 2.33 -10.81 37.32
CA GLU A 317 1.18 -10.95 38.23
C GLU A 317 0.76 -12.41 38.42
N GLY A 318 1.02 -13.25 37.41
CA GLY A 318 0.82 -14.69 37.47
C GLY A 318 1.99 -15.41 38.13
N TYR A 319 2.28 -16.63 37.66
CA TYR A 319 3.43 -17.39 38.15
C TYR A 319 4.63 -17.27 37.19
N PHE A 320 5.84 -17.34 37.75
CA PHE A 320 7.09 -17.52 37.01
C PHE A 320 7.68 -18.89 37.32
N ARG A 321 8.00 -19.68 36.28
CA ARG A 321 8.68 -20.97 36.42
C ARG A 321 10.00 -20.93 35.65
N HIS A 322 11.10 -21.17 36.33
CA HIS A 322 12.42 -21.31 35.74
C HIS A 322 12.90 -22.75 35.92
N SER A 323 12.89 -23.53 34.83
CA SER A 323 13.33 -24.93 34.83
C SER A 323 14.56 -25.05 33.95
N VAL A 324 15.66 -25.54 34.54
CA VAL A 324 16.96 -25.69 33.87
C VAL A 324 17.48 -27.09 34.20
N THR A 325 18.01 -27.79 33.19
CA THR A 325 18.55 -29.14 33.34
C THR A 325 19.95 -29.15 33.93
N ASP A 326 20.75 -28.14 33.58
CA ASP A 326 22.11 -27.95 34.07
C ASP A 326 22.14 -26.82 35.13
N ALA A 327 23.29 -26.17 35.30
CA ALA A 327 23.51 -25.17 36.32
C ALA A 327 22.71 -23.86 36.12
N ILE A 328 22.27 -23.28 37.24
CA ILE A 328 21.82 -21.90 37.34
C ILE A 328 22.82 -21.15 38.23
N THR A 329 23.34 -20.01 37.76
CA THR A 329 24.19 -19.12 38.57
C THR A 329 23.54 -17.74 38.66
N GLN A 330 23.47 -17.19 39.87
CA GLN A 330 23.00 -15.83 40.12
C GLN A 330 24.02 -15.09 40.97
N LYS A 331 24.41 -13.89 40.52
CA LYS A 331 25.47 -13.11 41.15
C LYS A 331 25.19 -11.61 41.02
N SER A 332 25.22 -10.92 42.15
CA SER A 332 25.36 -9.47 42.23
C SER A 332 26.80 -9.17 42.65
N THR A 333 27.49 -8.31 41.90
CA THR A 333 28.92 -8.03 42.13
C THR A 333 29.15 -6.92 43.14
N THR A 334 28.27 -5.92 43.17
CA THR A 334 28.41 -4.71 43.98
C THR A 334 27.32 -4.52 45.01
N SER A 335 26.20 -5.24 44.88
CA SER A 335 25.00 -5.05 45.69
C SER A 335 24.47 -6.38 46.23
N SER A 336 23.21 -6.41 46.64
CA SER A 336 22.55 -7.56 47.23
C SER A 336 21.81 -8.42 46.20
N ILE A 337 21.49 -9.65 46.62
CA ILE A 337 20.40 -10.46 46.08
C ILE A 337 19.44 -10.69 47.27
N SER A 338 18.15 -10.38 47.08
CA SER A 338 17.11 -10.60 48.09
C SER A 338 16.05 -11.56 47.59
N TRP A 339 15.63 -12.47 48.46
CA TRP A 339 14.52 -13.39 48.24
C TRP A 339 13.50 -13.17 49.34
N GLU A 340 12.27 -12.87 48.95
CA GLU A 340 11.17 -12.64 49.88
C GLU A 340 9.93 -13.35 49.33
N ALA A 341 9.26 -14.11 50.17
CA ALA A 341 7.99 -14.74 49.86
C ALA A 341 7.07 -14.63 51.08
N LYS A 342 5.77 -14.45 50.82
CA LYS A 342 4.76 -14.35 51.88
C LYS A 342 4.56 -15.69 52.59
N THR A 343 4.63 -16.78 51.85
CA THR A 343 4.33 -18.13 52.34
C THR A 343 5.60 -18.91 52.66
N ASP A 344 6.46 -19.09 51.68
CA ASP A 344 7.58 -20.02 51.78
C ASP A 344 8.71 -19.67 50.81
N ILE A 345 9.94 -19.81 51.30
CA ILE A 345 11.14 -19.94 50.46
C ILE A 345 11.70 -21.33 50.78
N SER A 346 11.53 -22.27 49.84
CA SER A 346 12.04 -23.63 49.98
C SER A 346 13.28 -23.84 49.11
N GLN A 347 14.32 -24.43 49.69
CA GLN A 347 15.54 -24.82 49.00
C GLN A 347 15.82 -26.29 49.32
N THR A 348 16.07 -27.10 48.29
CA THR A 348 16.29 -28.54 48.45
C THR A 348 17.34 -29.00 47.45
N SER A 349 18.28 -29.82 47.93
CA SER A 349 19.17 -30.61 47.09
C SER A 349 18.84 -32.08 47.31
N VAL A 350 18.60 -32.85 46.25
CA VAL A 350 18.14 -34.25 46.36
C VAL A 350 19.28 -35.19 46.76
N THR A 351 20.44 -35.06 46.12
CA THR A 351 21.60 -35.96 46.34
C THR A 351 22.91 -35.20 46.51
N GLY A 352 22.86 -33.90 46.85
CA GLY A 352 24.03 -33.02 46.90
C GLY A 352 24.15 -32.25 48.21
N ILE A 353 24.86 -31.12 48.15
CA ILE A 353 25.13 -30.26 49.31
C ILE A 353 24.34 -28.96 49.16
N THR A 354 23.55 -28.62 50.17
CA THR A 354 23.08 -27.24 50.38
C THR A 354 24.09 -26.51 51.26
N SER A 355 24.70 -25.44 50.76
CA SER A 355 25.70 -24.63 51.49
C SER A 355 25.18 -23.24 51.80
N MET A 356 25.32 -22.79 53.06
CA MET A 356 25.12 -21.40 53.47
C MET A 356 26.46 -20.85 53.99
N LYS A 357 26.99 -19.80 53.34
CA LYS A 357 28.30 -19.22 53.67
C LYS A 357 28.17 -17.71 53.78
N SER A 358 28.83 -17.11 54.78
CA SER A 358 28.93 -15.66 54.93
C SER A 358 30.37 -15.27 55.26
N GLY A 359 30.86 -14.18 54.68
CA GLY A 359 32.20 -13.67 54.95
C GLY A 359 32.33 -12.94 56.29
N THR A 360 31.21 -12.52 56.89
CA THR A 360 31.20 -11.81 58.18
C THR A 360 30.20 -12.45 59.12
N LYS A 361 28.93 -12.05 59.05
CA LYS A 361 27.86 -12.54 59.94
C LYS A 361 26.89 -13.40 59.15
N LEU A 362 26.56 -14.58 59.69
CA LEU A 362 25.38 -15.34 59.31
C LEU A 362 24.31 -15.07 60.36
N ASN A 363 23.11 -14.66 59.92
CA ASN A 363 22.01 -14.33 60.82
C ASN A 363 20.80 -15.19 60.45
N MET A 364 20.44 -16.12 61.33
CA MET A 364 19.29 -17.01 61.18
C MET A 364 18.35 -16.79 62.36
N LYS A 365 17.08 -16.50 62.06
CA LYS A 365 16.06 -16.17 63.08
C LYS A 365 14.74 -16.81 62.69
N SER A 366 14.00 -17.26 63.69
CA SER A 366 12.59 -17.66 63.58
C SER A 366 11.80 -16.92 64.65
N VAL A 367 10.56 -16.54 64.32
CA VAL A 367 9.63 -15.94 65.30
C VAL A 367 9.09 -17.02 66.23
N GLU A 368 8.82 -18.20 65.68
CA GLU A 368 8.41 -19.39 66.41
C GLU A 368 9.58 -20.37 66.53
N THR A 369 9.31 -21.63 66.85
CA THR A 369 10.33 -22.66 67.01
C THR A 369 11.20 -22.81 65.75
N MET A 370 12.52 -22.72 65.93
CA MET A 370 13.49 -23.14 64.91
C MET A 370 13.88 -24.60 65.20
N THR A 371 13.60 -25.50 64.26
CA THR A 371 13.99 -26.90 64.36
C THR A 371 15.18 -27.18 63.45
N ILE A 372 16.26 -27.70 64.03
CA ILE A 372 17.40 -28.24 63.29
C ILE A 372 17.40 -29.74 63.53
N HIS A 373 17.21 -30.51 62.47
CA HIS A 373 17.22 -31.96 62.51
C HIS A 373 18.24 -32.50 61.52
N THR A 374 19.04 -33.46 61.98
CA THR A 374 19.92 -34.27 61.14
C THR A 374 19.53 -35.72 61.29
N GLU A 375 19.54 -36.47 60.21
CA GLU A 375 19.28 -37.91 60.23
C GLU A 375 20.53 -38.70 60.70
N ALA A 376 21.70 -38.08 60.67
CA ALA A 376 22.97 -38.68 61.06
C ALA A 376 23.64 -37.82 62.15
N ASN A 377 24.92 -37.53 61.99
CA ASN A 377 25.67 -36.74 62.97
C ASN A 377 25.50 -35.24 62.72
N MET A 378 25.42 -34.45 63.79
CA MET A 378 25.58 -33.00 63.75
C MET A 378 26.96 -32.66 64.30
N ALA A 379 27.75 -31.90 63.55
CA ALA A 379 29.06 -31.43 63.98
C ALA A 379 29.08 -29.90 63.95
N GLU A 380 29.36 -29.30 65.10
CA GLU A 380 29.46 -27.85 65.27
C GLU A 380 30.87 -27.52 65.74
N THR A 381 31.56 -26.68 64.98
CA THR A 381 32.95 -26.31 65.25
C THR A 381 33.10 -24.80 65.16
N ALA A 382 33.61 -24.18 66.22
CA ALA A 382 34.09 -22.80 66.18
C ALA A 382 35.61 -22.78 66.06
N GLY A 383 36.16 -21.91 65.22
CA GLY A 383 37.61 -21.76 65.06
C GLY A 383 38.31 -21.08 66.24
N THR A 384 37.56 -20.37 67.09
CA THR A 384 38.10 -19.63 68.25
C THR A 384 37.31 -19.92 69.52
N SER A 385 36.07 -19.43 69.60
CA SER A 385 35.20 -19.61 70.75
C SER A 385 33.78 -19.96 70.34
N TRP A 386 33.18 -20.87 71.09
CA TRP A 386 31.75 -21.17 71.03
C TRP A 386 31.08 -20.54 72.26
N SER A 387 30.01 -19.79 72.04
CA SER A 387 29.23 -19.18 73.11
C SER A 387 27.75 -19.37 72.80
N GLU A 388 27.02 -19.94 73.76
CA GLU A 388 25.59 -20.18 73.66
C GLU A 388 24.90 -19.53 74.84
N THR A 389 23.97 -18.62 74.53
CA THR A 389 23.17 -17.93 75.53
C THR A 389 21.74 -18.38 75.39
N VAL A 390 21.18 -18.95 76.46
CA VAL A 390 19.77 -19.38 76.51
C VAL A 390 19.02 -18.47 77.48
N GLY A 391 17.92 -17.88 77.03
CA GLY A 391 17.21 -16.85 77.79
C GLY A 391 16.44 -17.39 79.01
N THR A 392 15.97 -18.63 78.96
CA THR A 392 15.16 -19.23 80.03
C THR A 392 15.70 -20.59 80.45
N THR A 393 15.52 -21.62 79.63
CA THR A 393 15.85 -23.00 79.98
C THR A 393 16.57 -23.66 78.83
N ARG A 394 17.76 -24.22 79.13
CA ARG A 394 18.46 -25.14 78.25
C ARG A 394 18.18 -26.56 78.72
N VAL A 395 17.63 -27.39 77.85
CA VAL A 395 17.48 -28.84 78.08
C VAL A 395 18.40 -29.56 77.10
N SER A 396 19.31 -30.37 77.63
CA SER A 396 20.15 -31.28 76.83
C SER A 396 19.87 -32.69 77.30
N THR A 397 19.40 -33.54 76.40
CA THR A 397 19.05 -34.93 76.70
C THR A 397 19.73 -35.84 75.69
N THR A 398 20.40 -36.88 76.17
CA THR A 398 20.99 -37.94 75.36
C THR A 398 20.24 -39.25 75.64
N GLY A 399 20.12 -40.10 74.63
CA GLY A 399 19.57 -41.45 74.81
C GLY A 399 20.58 -42.45 75.39
N SER A 400 21.86 -42.06 75.49
CA SER A 400 22.93 -42.90 76.04
C SER A 400 23.88 -42.04 76.89
N THR A 401 25.10 -41.82 76.43
CA THR A 401 26.14 -41.09 77.14
C THR A 401 26.17 -39.63 76.69
N TRP A 402 26.45 -38.72 77.64
CA TRP A 402 26.83 -37.35 77.35
C TRP A 402 28.28 -37.18 77.78
N ASP A 403 29.18 -37.12 76.79
CA ASP A 403 30.61 -36.96 77.04
C ASP A 403 31.02 -35.50 76.87
N HIS A 404 31.81 -35.02 77.81
CA HIS A 404 32.47 -33.72 77.72
C HIS A 404 33.97 -33.89 77.97
N THR A 405 34.78 -33.23 77.16
CA THR A 405 36.24 -33.22 77.31
C THR A 405 36.72 -31.78 77.17
N SER A 406 37.40 -31.29 78.20
CA SER A 406 38.04 -29.96 78.21
C SER A 406 39.54 -30.12 78.38
N GLY A 407 40.32 -29.36 77.59
CA GLY A 407 41.77 -29.26 77.75
C GLY A 407 42.20 -28.32 78.89
N GLY A 408 41.26 -27.57 79.47
CA GLY A 408 41.47 -26.69 80.62
C GLY A 408 40.32 -26.80 81.62
N ASP A 409 40.17 -25.80 82.48
CA ASP A 409 39.20 -25.83 83.57
C ASP A 409 37.75 -25.83 83.05
N ILE A 410 36.92 -26.65 83.69
CA ILE A 410 35.46 -26.62 83.53
C ILE A 410 34.91 -25.85 84.73
N THR A 411 34.25 -24.72 84.46
CA THR A 411 33.62 -23.90 85.50
C THR A 411 32.11 -23.97 85.35
N ILE A 412 31.44 -24.55 86.34
CA ILE A 412 29.98 -24.58 86.44
C ILE A 412 29.59 -23.68 87.60
N ILE A 413 28.79 -22.67 87.33
CA ILE A 413 28.25 -21.75 88.34
C ILE A 413 26.74 -21.92 88.33
N GLY A 414 26.21 -22.54 89.38
CA GLY A 414 24.78 -22.64 89.61
C GLY A 414 24.24 -21.43 90.38
N GLY A 415 22.91 -21.36 90.48
CA GLY A 415 22.25 -20.53 91.50
C GLY A 415 22.36 -21.20 92.87
N ASP A 416 21.24 -21.30 93.58
CA ASP A 416 21.22 -21.86 94.94
C ASP A 416 21.58 -23.36 95.01
N ASP A 417 21.24 -24.14 93.97
CA ASP A 417 21.46 -25.59 93.94
C ASP A 417 22.04 -26.09 92.59
N ILE A 418 22.97 -27.05 92.67
CA ILE A 418 23.41 -27.89 91.53
C ILE A 418 23.07 -29.35 91.89
N HIS A 419 22.06 -29.90 91.22
CA HIS A 419 21.66 -31.29 91.42
C HIS A 419 22.37 -32.21 90.43
N LEU A 420 23.44 -32.85 90.89
CA LEU A 420 24.07 -33.97 90.19
C LEU A 420 23.47 -35.25 90.74
N ASN A 421 22.49 -35.81 90.05
CA ASN A 421 21.97 -37.15 90.37
C ASN A 421 22.76 -38.17 89.53
N PRO A 422 23.28 -39.25 90.13
CA PRO A 422 24.02 -40.29 89.40
C PRO A 422 23.15 -41.07 88.41
#